data_AF-A0A924DQL3-F1
#
_entry.id   AF-A0A924DQL3-F1
#
_cell.length_a   1.000
_cell.length_b   1.000
_cell.length_c   1.000
_cell.angle_alpha   90.00
_cell.angle_beta   90.00
_cell.angle_gamma   90.00
#
_symmetry.space_group_name_H-M   'P 1'
#
loop_
_entity.id
_entity.type
_entity.pdbx_description
1 polymer ?
#
loop_
_entity_poly.entity_id
_entity_poly.type
_entity_poly.pdbx_seq_one_letter_code
_entity_poly.pdbx_strand_id
1 'polypeptide(L)'
;MMDINNIGSLSMKGGRNDNFYFCLIEYYPDSKRWFLKSLLSVKDEEALDNDDAIHAWINNFSVKQLVVDFPLSKPASESANPEENVKAVREKIKDLLDEDQKLISTNPKKYEQERNKADEIVYNRDIFLKETAHHLLSRSFKRRLKKGFLPYWNRTLDFWVWKYYYDQILEMFNTSFDSFGNVSLMVLYRFNYIKRHFPQQVELFEANEQIILVELLRSKIIMKKDVAMLSDIDLGIEVRLETIKKIESKLDIFIYNHDLEILVKNPRAFDSFILALAGQNVLQGKNRELPDWTMPQETKFIIPNFG
;
A
#
# COMPACT_ATOMS: atom_id res chain seq x y z
N MET A 1 24.25 1.57 -24.07
CA MET A 1 23.98 0.96 -22.76
C MET A 1 22.47 0.87 -22.67
N MET A 2 21.87 -0.33 -22.62
CA MET A 2 20.41 -0.43 -22.43
C MET A 2 20.09 0.23 -21.09
N ASP A 3 19.09 1.11 -21.06
CA ASP A 3 18.61 1.68 -19.81
C ASP A 3 18.09 0.53 -18.94
N ILE A 4 18.73 0.35 -17.78
CA ILE A 4 18.33 -0.66 -16.80
C ILE A 4 16.97 -0.22 -16.26
N ASN A 5 15.98 -1.09 -16.43
CA ASN A 5 14.62 -0.85 -15.97
C ASN A 5 14.38 -1.65 -14.70
N ASN A 6 14.74 -1.07 -13.56
CA ASN A 6 14.59 -1.69 -12.24
C ASN A 6 13.94 -0.75 -11.24
N ILE A 7 13.35 -1.34 -10.21
CA ILE A 7 12.76 -0.61 -9.09
C ILE A 7 12.94 -1.40 -7.82
N GLY A 8 13.43 -0.70 -6.79
CA GLY A 8 13.58 -1.24 -5.47
C GLY A 8 12.31 -1.01 -4.64
N SER A 9 12.21 -1.75 -3.55
CA SER A 9 11.26 -1.50 -2.48
C SER A 9 11.88 -1.77 -1.12
N LEU A 10 11.29 -1.17 -0.11
CA LEU A 10 11.70 -1.25 1.28
C LEU A 10 10.47 -1.24 2.17
N SER A 11 10.22 -2.34 2.89
CA SER A 11 9.22 -2.38 3.95
C SER A 11 9.88 -2.19 5.30
N MET A 12 9.48 -1.14 6.03
CA MET A 12 9.98 -0.85 7.37
C MET A 12 8.84 -0.87 8.37
N LYS A 13 8.42 -2.07 8.76
CA LYS A 13 7.40 -2.28 9.80
C LYS A 13 7.99 -2.98 11.01
N GLY A 14 7.53 -2.57 12.18
CA GLY A 14 7.80 -3.27 13.44
C GLY A 14 8.72 -2.53 14.41
N GLY A 15 9.31 -3.30 15.33
CA GLY A 15 10.13 -2.79 16.44
C GLY A 15 11.61 -2.62 16.10
N ARG A 16 12.40 -2.20 17.08
CA ARG A 16 13.87 -2.02 16.94
C ARG A 16 14.61 -3.29 16.54
N ASN A 17 14.11 -4.46 16.92
CA ASN A 17 14.80 -5.72 16.65
C ASN A 17 14.32 -6.38 15.34
N ASP A 18 13.42 -5.74 14.60
CA ASP A 18 12.88 -6.32 13.37
C ASP A 18 13.81 -6.05 12.19
N ASN A 19 14.09 -7.12 11.46
CA ASN A 19 14.77 -7.08 10.18
C ASN A 19 13.88 -6.40 9.15
N PHE A 20 14.49 -5.61 8.28
CA PHE A 20 13.82 -5.09 7.10
C PHE A 20 14.53 -5.58 5.85
N TYR A 21 13.79 -5.58 4.74
CA TYR A 21 14.26 -6.15 3.48
C TYR A 21 14.18 -5.11 2.37
N PHE A 22 15.28 -4.99 1.62
CA PHE A 22 15.24 -4.40 0.29
C PHE A 22 14.94 -5.48 -0.74
N CYS A 23 13.99 -5.21 -1.62
CA CYS A 23 13.65 -6.07 -2.73
C CYS A 23 13.85 -5.30 -4.03
N LEU A 24 14.53 -5.89 -5.02
CA LEU A 24 14.73 -5.30 -6.35
C LEU A 24 14.10 -6.20 -7.39
N ILE A 25 13.23 -5.63 -8.21
CA ILE A 25 12.78 -6.27 -9.45
C ILE A 25 13.36 -5.54 -10.66
N GLU A 26 13.69 -6.30 -11.69
CA GLU A 26 14.31 -5.78 -12.92
C GLU A 26 13.67 -6.42 -14.15
N TYR A 27 13.38 -5.60 -15.15
CA TYR A 27 12.82 -6.06 -16.41
C TYR A 27 13.92 -6.38 -17.42
N TYR A 28 13.84 -7.57 -18.02
CA TYR A 28 14.76 -8.03 -19.05
C TYR A 28 14.03 -8.02 -20.41
N PRO A 29 14.38 -7.09 -21.33
CA PRO A 29 13.69 -6.97 -22.62
C PRO A 29 13.76 -8.23 -23.49
N ASP A 30 14.88 -8.95 -23.45
CA ASP A 30 15.11 -10.14 -24.28
C ASP A 30 14.14 -11.28 -23.92
N SER A 31 13.84 -11.44 -22.64
CA SER A 31 12.90 -12.45 -22.13
C SER A 31 11.48 -11.90 -21.95
N LYS A 32 11.29 -10.59 -22.13
CA LYS A 32 10.05 -9.86 -21.84
C LYS A 32 9.48 -10.17 -20.45
N ARG A 33 10.37 -10.35 -19.48
CA ARG A 33 10.02 -10.85 -18.15
C ARG A 33 10.72 -10.03 -17.06
N TRP A 34 10.04 -9.90 -15.93
CA TRP A 34 10.60 -9.33 -14.70
C TRP A 34 11.32 -10.40 -13.89
N PHE A 35 12.34 -10.02 -13.16
CA PHE A 35 13.08 -10.92 -12.28
C PHE A 35 13.19 -10.26 -10.91
N LEU A 36 12.93 -11.03 -9.85
CA LEU A 36 13.43 -10.68 -8.54
C LEU A 36 14.95 -10.80 -8.57
N LYS A 37 15.62 -9.65 -8.65
CA LYS A 37 17.05 -9.55 -8.91
C LYS A 37 17.87 -9.59 -7.63
N SER A 38 17.33 -9.05 -6.55
CA SER A 38 18.00 -9.01 -5.25
C SER A 38 16.99 -8.92 -4.11
N LEU A 39 17.32 -9.60 -3.01
CA LEU A 39 16.62 -9.51 -1.75
C LEU A 39 17.67 -9.36 -0.63
N LEU A 40 17.88 -8.13 -0.16
CA LEU A 40 18.86 -7.81 0.88
C LEU A 40 18.16 -7.70 2.23
N SER A 41 18.56 -8.54 3.19
CA SER A 41 18.15 -8.42 4.59
C SER A 41 19.08 -7.44 5.32
N VAL A 42 18.51 -6.54 6.12
CA VAL A 42 19.25 -5.63 6.99
C VAL A 42 18.81 -5.81 8.44
N LYS A 43 19.77 -5.98 9.35
CA LYS A 43 19.55 -6.22 10.79
C LYS A 43 20.14 -5.10 11.64
N ASP A 44 19.49 -4.69 12.73
CA ASP A 44 19.94 -3.53 13.52
C ASP A 44 21.22 -3.75 14.35
N GLU A 45 21.60 -5.00 14.63
CA GLU A 45 22.74 -5.29 15.52
C GLU A 45 24.11 -5.02 14.87
N GLU A 46 24.18 -4.84 13.55
CA GLU A 46 25.42 -4.71 12.76
C GLU A 46 25.48 -3.38 11.98
N ALA A 47 25.09 -2.27 12.61
CA ALA A 47 24.82 -0.99 11.94
C ALA A 47 25.92 -0.50 10.96
N LEU A 48 27.21 -0.67 11.29
CA LEU A 48 28.33 -0.23 10.45
C LEU A 48 28.44 -1.01 9.12
N ASP A 49 28.32 -2.33 9.17
CA ASP A 49 28.39 -3.17 7.96
C ASP A 49 27.14 -3.03 7.08
N ASN A 50 25.99 -2.71 7.71
CA ASN A 50 24.73 -2.54 7.01
C ASN A 50 24.64 -1.25 6.21
N ASP A 51 25.21 -0.14 6.68
CA ASP A 51 25.20 1.12 5.94
C ASP A 51 25.99 0.98 4.63
N ASP A 52 27.15 0.32 4.69
CA ASP A 52 27.96 0.00 3.52
C ASP A 52 27.24 -0.98 2.59
N ALA A 53 26.52 -1.96 3.14
CA ALA A 53 25.73 -2.91 2.36
C ALA A 53 24.58 -2.23 1.61
N ILE A 54 23.87 -1.27 2.23
CA ILE A 54 22.78 -0.51 1.59
C ILE A 54 23.35 0.36 0.47
N HIS A 55 24.43 1.10 0.75
CA HIS A 55 25.08 1.95 -0.26
C HIS A 55 25.63 1.12 -1.43
N ALA A 56 26.28 -0.01 -1.14
CA ALA A 56 26.75 -0.95 -2.14
C ALA A 56 25.59 -1.52 -2.97
N TRP A 57 24.48 -1.90 -2.34
CA TRP A 57 23.29 -2.42 -3.03
C TRP A 57 22.72 -1.41 -4.02
N ILE A 58 22.50 -0.16 -3.59
CA ILE A 58 21.98 0.90 -4.45
C ILE A 58 22.90 1.16 -5.65
N ASN A 59 24.21 1.22 -5.42
CA ASN A 59 25.19 1.50 -6.47
C ASN A 59 25.37 0.31 -7.43
N ASN A 60 25.50 -0.91 -6.89
CA ASN A 60 25.72 -2.13 -7.69
C ASN A 60 24.54 -2.38 -8.65
N PHE A 61 23.32 -2.10 -8.21
CA PHE A 61 22.14 -2.25 -9.03
C PHE A 61 21.70 -0.95 -9.72
N SER A 62 22.42 0.15 -9.51
CA SER A 62 22.09 1.47 -10.07
C SER A 62 20.63 1.86 -9.84
N VAL A 63 20.13 1.62 -8.62
CA VAL A 63 18.71 1.80 -8.27
C VAL A 63 18.34 3.28 -8.38
N LYS A 64 17.41 3.60 -9.28
CA LYS A 64 16.93 4.98 -9.49
C LYS A 64 15.64 5.29 -8.74
N GLN A 65 14.85 4.26 -8.42
CA GLN A 65 13.52 4.41 -7.83
C GLN A 65 13.33 3.40 -6.70
N LEU A 66 12.72 3.83 -5.60
CA LEU A 66 12.46 3.01 -4.41
C LEU A 66 11.04 3.24 -3.89
N VAL A 67 10.30 2.15 -3.66
CA VAL A 67 8.96 2.18 -3.04
C VAL A 67 9.06 1.90 -1.54
N VAL A 68 8.37 2.69 -0.73
CA VAL A 68 8.32 2.55 0.74
C VAL A 68 6.89 2.44 1.25
N ASP A 69 6.71 1.88 2.45
CA ASP A 69 5.41 1.63 3.09
C ASP A 69 5.00 2.64 4.18
N PHE A 70 5.63 3.81 4.18
CA PHE A 70 5.36 4.87 5.16
C PHE A 70 5.22 6.24 4.51
N PRO A 71 4.52 7.19 5.18
CA PRO A 71 4.30 8.54 4.67
C PRO A 71 5.58 9.27 4.24
N LEU A 72 5.64 9.71 2.97
CA LEU A 72 6.71 10.58 2.46
C LEU A 72 6.39 12.08 2.58
N SER A 73 5.11 12.39 2.76
CA SER A 73 4.56 13.74 2.87
C SER A 73 4.07 14.03 4.29
N LYS A 74 4.04 15.31 4.65
CA LYS A 74 3.61 15.79 5.97
C LYS A 74 2.08 15.89 6.09
N PRO A 75 1.51 15.99 7.30
CA PRO A 75 0.07 16.23 7.49
C PRO A 75 -0.40 17.52 6.82
N ALA A 76 -1.71 17.62 6.57
CA ALA A 76 -2.31 18.78 5.89
C ALA A 76 -2.02 20.12 6.60
N SER A 77 -1.88 20.12 7.93
CA SER A 77 -1.54 21.33 8.70
C SER A 77 -0.16 21.92 8.37
N GLU A 78 0.76 21.10 7.85
CA GLU A 78 2.12 21.50 7.49
C GLU A 78 2.31 21.66 5.97
N SER A 79 1.23 21.56 5.19
CA SER A 79 1.26 21.79 3.75
C SER A 79 1.41 23.29 3.41
N ALA A 80 1.68 23.63 2.15
CA ALA A 80 1.81 25.02 1.72
C ALA A 80 0.52 25.85 1.93
N ASN A 81 -0.66 25.23 1.74
CA ASN A 81 -1.98 25.85 1.89
C ASN A 81 -2.88 25.04 2.85
N PRO A 82 -2.62 25.02 4.17
CA PRO A 82 -3.31 24.14 5.11
C PRO A 82 -4.82 24.37 5.19
N GLU A 83 -5.26 25.63 5.22
CA GLU A 83 -6.67 25.96 5.40
C GLU A 83 -7.53 25.51 4.22
N GLU A 84 -7.05 25.73 2.99
CA GLU A 84 -7.72 25.33 1.76
C GLU A 84 -7.84 23.81 1.66
N ASN A 85 -6.73 23.10 1.89
CA ASN A 85 -6.68 21.64 1.87
C ASN A 85 -7.64 21.01 2.88
N VAL A 86 -7.65 21.53 4.11
CA VAL A 86 -8.52 21.05 5.18
C VAL A 86 -9.98 21.35 4.87
N LYS A 87 -10.28 22.56 4.37
CA LYS A 87 -11.64 22.96 4.00
C LYS A 87 -12.18 22.09 2.86
N ALA A 88 -11.40 21.88 1.82
CA ALA A 88 -11.76 21.03 0.68
C ALA A 88 -12.09 19.59 1.10
N VAL A 89 -11.29 19.00 2.00
CA VAL A 89 -11.59 17.65 2.53
C VAL A 89 -12.83 17.65 3.40
N ARG A 90 -13.01 18.64 4.29
CA ARG A 90 -14.19 18.73 5.16
C ARG A 90 -15.49 18.91 4.38
N GLU A 91 -15.46 19.70 3.29
CA GLU A 91 -16.58 19.84 2.37
C GLU A 91 -16.92 18.50 1.72
N LYS A 92 -15.93 17.77 1.19
CA LYS A 92 -16.17 16.43 0.61
C LYS A 92 -16.71 15.43 1.62
N ILE A 93 -16.26 15.47 2.88
CA ILE A 93 -16.79 14.63 3.96
C ILE A 93 -18.27 14.98 4.21
N LYS A 94 -18.57 16.28 4.27
CA LYS A 94 -19.95 16.75 4.46
C LYS A 94 -20.85 16.32 3.31
N ASP A 95 -20.41 16.48 2.07
CA ASP A 95 -21.18 16.08 0.88
C ASP A 95 -21.54 14.59 0.92
N LEU A 96 -20.58 13.72 1.27
CA LEU A 96 -20.83 12.28 1.41
C LEU A 96 -21.87 11.97 2.51
N LEU A 97 -21.79 12.66 3.65
CA LEU A 97 -22.74 12.48 4.74
C LEU A 97 -24.14 13.02 4.39
N ASP A 98 -24.22 14.14 3.69
CA ASP A 98 -25.45 14.76 3.23
C ASP A 98 -26.14 13.91 2.15
N GLU A 99 -25.36 13.32 1.23
CA GLU A 99 -25.84 12.35 0.24
C GLU A 99 -26.45 11.10 0.90
N ASP A 100 -25.75 10.49 1.87
CA ASP A 100 -26.27 9.35 2.62
C ASP A 100 -27.54 9.73 3.42
N GLN A 101 -27.55 10.90 4.04
CA GLN A 101 -28.72 11.40 4.77
C GLN A 101 -29.92 11.64 3.83
N LYS A 102 -29.67 12.09 2.59
CA LYS A 102 -30.70 12.26 1.56
C LYS A 102 -31.29 10.92 1.12
N LEU A 103 -30.48 9.86 1.02
CA LEU A 103 -30.99 8.51 0.73
C LEU A 103 -31.94 8.03 1.84
N ILE A 104 -31.60 8.29 3.10
CA ILE A 104 -32.45 7.96 4.26
C ILE A 104 -33.77 8.73 4.21
N SER A 105 -33.73 10.04 3.93
CA SER A 105 -34.93 10.87 3.95
C SER A 105 -35.85 10.62 2.75
N THR A 106 -35.30 10.32 1.57
CA THR A 106 -36.07 10.11 0.34
C THR A 106 -36.79 8.77 0.33
N ASN A 107 -36.15 7.69 0.81
CA ASN A 107 -36.77 6.37 0.83
C ASN A 107 -36.28 5.52 2.02
N PRO A 108 -36.78 5.78 3.24
CA PRO A 108 -36.27 5.17 4.46
C PRO A 108 -36.45 3.64 4.48
N LYS A 109 -37.54 3.14 3.90
CA LYS A 109 -37.79 1.69 3.82
C LYS A 109 -36.81 1.00 2.89
N LYS A 110 -36.58 1.55 1.69
CA LYS A 110 -35.61 1.00 0.73
C LYS A 110 -34.19 1.08 1.30
N TYR A 111 -33.86 2.19 1.95
CA TYR A 111 -32.58 2.36 2.63
C TYR A 111 -32.32 1.26 3.66
N GLU A 112 -33.29 1.01 4.56
CA GLU A 112 -33.13 -0.03 5.59
C GLU A 112 -33.11 -1.44 4.98
N GLN A 113 -33.87 -1.70 3.90
CA GLN A 113 -33.79 -2.96 3.16
C GLN A 113 -32.42 -3.18 2.52
N GLU A 114 -31.87 -2.16 1.86
CA GLU A 114 -30.54 -2.21 1.25
C GLU A 114 -29.44 -2.33 2.31
N ARG A 115 -29.62 -1.70 3.48
CA ARG A 115 -28.72 -1.84 4.63
C ARG A 115 -28.77 -3.23 5.25
N ASN A 116 -29.96 -3.81 5.42
CA ASN A 116 -30.09 -5.14 5.99
C ASN A 116 -29.52 -6.19 5.03
N LYS A 117 -29.79 -6.06 3.72
CA LYS A 117 -29.08 -6.82 2.68
C LYS A 117 -27.58 -6.56 2.70
N ALA A 118 -27.17 -5.35 3.09
CA ALA A 118 -25.75 -5.02 3.24
C ALA A 118 -25.09 -5.78 4.40
N ASP A 119 -25.81 -5.94 5.51
CA ASP A 119 -25.35 -6.62 6.72
C ASP A 119 -25.52 -8.16 6.63
N GLU A 120 -26.27 -8.69 5.65
CA GLU A 120 -26.38 -10.14 5.40
C GLU A 120 -25.03 -10.75 5.00
N ILE A 121 -24.62 -11.81 5.72
CA ILE A 121 -23.42 -12.59 5.41
C ILE A 121 -23.67 -13.39 4.13
N VAL A 122 -23.37 -12.77 2.99
CA VAL A 122 -23.36 -13.43 1.70
C VAL A 122 -21.92 -13.82 1.40
N TYR A 123 -21.60 -15.10 1.56
CA TYR A 123 -20.24 -15.65 1.35
C TYR A 123 -19.64 -15.33 -0.04
N ASN A 124 -20.49 -15.06 -1.04
CA ASN A 124 -20.09 -14.74 -2.41
C ASN A 124 -20.15 -13.24 -2.75
N ARG A 125 -20.38 -12.36 -1.77
CA ARG A 125 -20.51 -10.93 -2.06
C ARG A 125 -19.15 -10.29 -2.28
N ASP A 126 -19.02 -9.70 -3.46
CA ASP A 126 -17.78 -9.09 -3.91
C ASP A 126 -17.70 -7.63 -3.44
N ILE A 127 -17.29 -7.45 -2.18
CA ILE A 127 -17.02 -6.13 -1.58
C ILE A 127 -15.81 -5.46 -2.27
N PHE A 128 -15.03 -6.20 -3.05
CA PHE A 128 -13.86 -5.69 -3.76
C PHE A 128 -14.21 -4.98 -5.06
N LEU A 129 -15.31 -5.35 -5.73
CA LEU A 129 -15.76 -4.66 -6.95
C LEU A 129 -16.32 -3.26 -6.71
N LYS A 130 -16.64 -2.91 -5.46
CA LYS A 130 -17.24 -1.61 -5.13
C LYS A 130 -16.31 -0.80 -4.24
N GLU A 131 -16.32 0.50 -4.43
CA GLU A 131 -15.60 1.45 -3.58
C GLU A 131 -16.43 1.75 -2.33
N THR A 132 -15.77 2.10 -1.22
CA THR A 132 -16.43 2.42 0.06
C THR A 132 -17.55 3.45 -0.11
N ALA A 133 -17.32 4.48 -0.93
CA ALA A 133 -18.28 5.55 -1.16
C ALA A 133 -19.34 5.28 -2.26
N HIS A 134 -19.23 4.20 -3.05
CA HIS A 134 -20.15 3.91 -4.17
C HIS A 134 -21.51 3.34 -3.77
N HIS A 135 -21.77 3.20 -2.47
CA HIS A 135 -23.00 2.61 -1.95
C HIS A 135 -23.37 3.22 -0.59
N LEU A 136 -24.40 2.66 0.04
CA LEU A 136 -24.80 3.00 1.40
C LEU A 136 -23.59 2.92 2.33
N LEU A 137 -23.18 4.07 2.90
CA LEU A 137 -21.96 4.14 3.69
C LEU A 137 -22.03 3.17 4.87
N SER A 138 -20.98 2.39 5.09
CA SER A 138 -20.94 1.45 6.22
C SER A 138 -21.01 2.19 7.57
N ARG A 139 -21.52 1.52 8.61
CA ARG A 139 -21.59 2.13 9.97
C ARG A 139 -20.21 2.56 10.46
N SER A 140 -19.20 1.72 10.20
CA SER A 140 -17.81 1.98 10.55
C SER A 140 -17.26 3.19 9.81
N PHE A 141 -17.50 3.27 8.50
CA PHE A 141 -17.04 4.41 7.70
C PHE A 141 -17.75 5.71 8.07
N LYS A 142 -19.07 5.70 8.30
CA LYS A 142 -19.78 6.87 8.83
C LYS A 142 -19.23 7.34 10.17
N ARG A 143 -18.93 6.41 11.08
CA ARG A 143 -18.31 6.74 12.36
C ARG A 143 -16.94 7.39 12.15
N ARG A 144 -16.16 6.90 11.18
CA ARG A 144 -14.88 7.52 10.79
C ARG A 144 -15.07 8.94 10.27
N LEU A 145 -15.98 9.14 9.32
CA LEU A 145 -16.30 10.47 8.76
C LEU A 145 -16.78 11.46 9.83
N LYS A 146 -17.62 11.00 10.77
CA LYS A 146 -18.12 11.82 11.89
C LYS A 146 -17.06 12.16 12.94
N LYS A 147 -16.08 11.28 13.19
CA LYS A 147 -14.90 11.62 14.01
C LYS A 147 -14.10 12.76 13.39
N GLY A 148 -14.17 12.91 12.07
CA GLY A 148 -13.64 14.04 11.34
C GLY A 148 -12.20 13.87 10.89
N PHE A 149 -11.78 14.81 10.05
CA PHE A 149 -10.43 14.92 9.54
C PHE A 149 -9.58 15.77 10.50
N LEU A 150 -8.49 15.18 11.01
CA LEU A 150 -7.58 15.84 11.96
C LEU A 150 -6.37 16.40 11.19
N PRO A 151 -6.26 17.72 10.96
CA PRO A 151 -5.25 18.27 10.04
C PRO A 151 -3.79 18.02 10.42
N TYR A 152 -3.51 17.90 11.72
CA TYR A 152 -2.19 17.62 12.27
C TYR A 152 -1.82 16.13 12.23
N TRP A 153 -2.77 15.27 11.87
CA TRP A 153 -2.59 13.82 11.83
C TRP A 153 -2.88 13.22 10.45
N ASN A 154 -3.70 13.91 9.65
CA ASN A 154 -4.17 13.41 8.37
C ASN A 154 -3.68 14.26 7.20
N ARG A 155 -3.39 13.58 6.10
CA ARG A 155 -3.13 14.18 4.79
C ARG A 155 -4.40 14.14 3.96
N THR A 156 -4.52 15.01 2.97
CA THR A 156 -5.67 15.00 2.06
C THR A 156 -5.83 13.64 1.37
N LEU A 157 -4.70 13.00 1.01
CA LEU A 157 -4.62 11.62 0.54
C LEU A 157 -5.32 10.60 1.46
N ASP A 158 -5.24 10.74 2.79
CA ASP A 158 -5.81 9.78 3.72
C ASP A 158 -7.32 9.67 3.55
N PHE A 159 -7.98 10.82 3.38
CA PHE A 159 -9.41 10.84 3.13
C PHE A 159 -9.75 10.17 1.80
N TRP A 160 -8.93 10.37 0.77
CA TRP A 160 -9.06 9.66 -0.49
C TRP A 160 -8.96 8.14 -0.24
N VAL A 161 -7.94 7.66 0.48
CA VAL A 161 -7.80 6.24 0.81
C VAL A 161 -9.04 5.72 1.56
N TRP A 162 -9.59 6.48 2.51
CA TRP A 162 -10.80 6.05 3.20
C TRP A 162 -11.98 5.91 2.25
N LYS A 163 -12.16 6.88 1.36
CA LYS A 163 -13.25 6.89 0.36
C LYS A 163 -13.23 5.65 -0.55
N TYR A 164 -12.06 5.09 -0.84
CA TYR A 164 -11.91 4.01 -1.84
C TYR A 164 -11.57 2.62 -1.25
N TYR A 165 -11.01 2.56 -0.04
CA TYR A 165 -10.47 1.32 0.55
C TYR A 165 -10.88 1.05 2.01
N TYR A 166 -11.52 1.98 2.72
CA TYR A 166 -11.77 1.84 4.16
C TYR A 166 -12.46 0.52 4.55
N ASP A 167 -13.54 0.15 3.86
CA ASP A 167 -14.31 -1.04 4.21
C ASP A 167 -13.52 -2.32 3.87
N GLN A 168 -12.82 -2.35 2.73
CA GLN A 168 -12.00 -3.50 2.32
C GLN A 168 -10.85 -3.73 3.31
N ILE A 169 -10.17 -2.65 3.72
CA ILE A 169 -9.07 -2.74 4.68
C ILE A 169 -9.58 -3.22 6.03
N LEU A 170 -10.68 -2.64 6.52
CA LEU A 170 -11.25 -2.99 7.82
C LEU A 170 -11.74 -4.44 7.85
N GLU A 171 -12.42 -4.90 6.81
CA GLU A 171 -12.94 -6.26 6.75
C GLU A 171 -11.83 -7.32 6.66
N MET A 172 -10.78 -7.05 5.87
CA MET A 172 -9.75 -8.05 5.60
C MET A 172 -8.64 -8.08 6.64
N PHE A 173 -8.17 -6.91 7.06
CA PHE A 173 -6.98 -6.79 7.90
C PHE A 173 -7.31 -6.36 9.32
N ASN A 174 -8.59 -6.03 9.60
CA ASN A 174 -9.04 -5.51 10.89
C ASN A 174 -8.25 -4.25 11.33
N THR A 175 -7.84 -3.43 10.37
CA THR A 175 -7.10 -2.18 10.58
C THR A 175 -7.89 -0.99 10.04
N SER A 176 -7.55 0.22 10.50
CA SER A 176 -7.92 1.45 9.82
C SER A 176 -6.69 2.09 9.20
N PHE A 177 -6.84 2.67 8.01
CA PHE A 177 -5.76 3.44 7.41
C PHE A 177 -5.63 4.79 8.12
N ASP A 178 -4.63 4.93 8.97
CA ASP A 178 -4.31 6.16 9.67
C ASP A 178 -2.86 6.53 9.30
N SER A 179 -2.64 7.42 8.33
CA SER A 179 -1.31 7.62 7.71
C SER A 179 -0.14 7.63 8.67
N PHE A 180 -0.13 8.55 9.63
CA PHE A 180 0.90 8.61 10.68
C PHE A 180 0.62 7.67 11.86
N GLY A 181 -0.61 7.18 12.02
CA GLY A 181 -0.94 6.20 13.06
C GLY A 181 -0.47 4.79 12.76
N ASN A 182 -0.20 4.49 11.50
CA ASN A 182 0.26 3.19 11.03
C ASN A 182 1.78 3.04 11.11
N VAL A 183 2.53 4.11 11.34
CA VAL A 183 4.00 4.11 11.31
C VAL A 183 4.54 4.76 12.58
N SER A 184 5.47 4.09 13.26
CA SER A 184 6.11 4.67 14.44
C SER A 184 7.05 5.81 14.05
N LEU A 185 7.12 6.84 14.89
CA LEU A 185 8.08 7.95 14.70
C LEU A 185 9.53 7.45 14.63
N MET A 186 9.83 6.35 15.34
CA MET A 186 11.14 5.69 15.30
C MET A 186 11.48 5.14 13.92
N VAL A 187 10.52 4.53 13.23
CA VAL A 187 10.69 4.07 11.84
C VAL A 187 10.96 5.25 10.90
N LEU A 188 10.23 6.35 11.05
CA LEU A 188 10.45 7.54 10.23
C LEU A 188 11.85 8.13 10.45
N TYR A 189 12.33 8.20 11.69
CA TYR A 189 13.70 8.63 11.97
C TYR A 189 14.75 7.65 11.43
N ARG A 190 14.52 6.34 11.56
CA ARG A 190 15.41 5.31 11.02
C ARG A 190 15.52 5.43 9.50
N PHE A 191 14.41 5.59 8.80
CA PHE A 191 14.44 5.82 7.36
C PHE A 191 15.16 7.12 7.01
N ASN A 192 14.88 8.22 7.73
CA ASN A 192 15.58 9.49 7.48
C ASN A 192 17.09 9.40 7.69
N TYR A 193 17.56 8.48 8.55
CA TYR A 193 18.98 8.15 8.67
C TYR A 193 19.47 7.38 7.45
N ILE A 194 18.84 6.23 7.11
CA ILE A 194 19.19 5.38 5.96
C ILE A 194 19.19 6.19 4.65
N LYS A 195 18.21 7.07 4.47
CA LYS A 195 18.06 7.93 3.29
C LYS A 195 19.29 8.81 3.03
N ARG A 196 20.09 9.13 4.05
CA ARG A 196 21.34 9.90 3.88
C ARG A 196 22.39 9.15 3.06
N HIS A 197 22.30 7.83 3.03
CA HIS A 197 23.17 6.96 2.25
C HIS A 197 22.66 6.77 0.82
N PHE A 198 21.46 7.28 0.50
CA PHE A 198 20.93 7.18 -0.85
C PHE A 198 21.54 8.30 -1.72
N PRO A 199 21.93 8.01 -2.97
CA PRO A 199 22.22 9.04 -3.95
C PRO A 199 21.05 10.04 -4.07
N GLN A 200 21.34 11.33 -4.23
CA GLN A 200 20.31 12.39 -4.26
C GLN A 200 19.27 12.21 -5.39
N GLN A 201 19.63 11.46 -6.43
CA GLN A 201 18.80 11.17 -7.59
C GLN A 201 17.81 10.01 -7.38
N VAL A 202 17.88 9.27 -6.26
CA VAL A 202 16.94 8.19 -5.99
C VAL A 202 15.57 8.78 -5.71
N GLU A 203 14.62 8.48 -6.59
CA GLU A 203 13.24 8.86 -6.43
C GLU A 203 12.50 7.91 -5.49
N LEU A 204 11.76 8.47 -4.54
CA LEU A 204 10.96 7.70 -3.58
C LEU A 204 9.49 7.73 -3.95
N PHE A 205 8.83 6.58 -3.82
CA PHE A 205 7.39 6.43 -3.95
C PHE A 205 6.81 5.85 -2.67
N GLU A 206 5.60 6.25 -2.32
CA GLU A 206 4.88 5.72 -1.17
C GLU A 206 3.81 4.73 -1.63
N ALA A 207 3.71 3.57 -0.98
CA ALA A 207 2.65 2.62 -1.21
C ALA A 207 2.16 1.99 0.10
N ASN A 208 1.15 1.13 0.01
CA ASN A 208 0.68 0.37 1.15
C ASN A 208 0.35 -1.06 0.73
N GLU A 209 0.93 -2.04 1.42
CA GLU A 209 0.80 -3.46 1.12
C GLU A 209 -0.65 -3.94 1.19
N GLN A 210 -1.44 -3.44 2.14
CA GLN A 210 -2.85 -3.81 2.26
C GLN A 210 -3.66 -3.34 1.06
N ILE A 211 -3.38 -2.12 0.58
CA ILE A 211 -4.00 -1.58 -0.64
C ILE A 211 -3.56 -2.38 -1.88
N ILE A 212 -2.28 -2.73 -1.99
CA ILE A 212 -1.76 -3.54 -3.10
C ILE A 212 -2.44 -4.93 -3.12
N LEU A 213 -2.60 -5.57 -1.96
CA LEU A 213 -3.32 -6.84 -1.83
C LEU A 213 -4.79 -6.71 -2.25
N VAL A 214 -5.45 -5.59 -1.90
CA VAL A 214 -6.81 -5.30 -2.37
C VAL A 214 -6.86 -5.14 -3.91
N GLU A 215 -5.88 -4.48 -4.52
CA GLU A 215 -5.81 -4.35 -5.98
C GLU A 215 -5.51 -5.67 -6.70
N LEU A 216 -4.70 -6.55 -6.09
CA LEU A 216 -4.48 -7.91 -6.58
C LEU A 216 -5.76 -8.75 -6.52
N LEU A 217 -6.57 -8.58 -5.46
CA LEU A 217 -7.89 -9.21 -5.34
C LEU A 217 -8.87 -8.69 -6.39
N ARG A 218 -8.95 -7.36 -6.58
CA ARG A 218 -9.81 -6.72 -7.59
C ARG A 218 -9.49 -7.22 -8.99
N SER A 219 -8.21 -7.48 -9.26
CA SER A 219 -7.71 -8.01 -10.54
C SER A 219 -7.82 -9.53 -10.65
N LYS A 220 -8.36 -10.20 -9.64
CA LYS A 220 -8.54 -11.67 -9.56
C LYS A 220 -7.23 -12.45 -9.75
N ILE A 221 -6.10 -11.85 -9.36
CA ILE A 221 -4.79 -12.52 -9.33
C ILE A 221 -4.72 -13.42 -8.10
N ILE A 222 -5.22 -12.92 -6.97
CA ILE A 222 -5.31 -13.65 -5.70
C ILE A 222 -6.78 -13.73 -5.26
N MET A 223 -7.07 -14.59 -4.28
CA MET A 223 -8.40 -14.83 -3.73
C MET A 223 -8.50 -14.37 -2.27
N LYS A 224 -9.72 -14.06 -1.79
CA LYS A 224 -9.96 -13.60 -0.41
C LYS A 224 -9.37 -14.55 0.64
N LYS A 225 -9.47 -15.86 0.40
CA LYS A 225 -8.90 -16.90 1.28
C LYS A 225 -7.38 -16.78 1.42
N ASP A 226 -6.70 -16.34 0.36
CA ASP A 226 -5.25 -16.22 0.33
C ASP A 226 -4.85 -15.11 1.31
N VAL A 227 -5.53 -13.96 1.27
CA VAL A 227 -5.17 -12.83 2.14
C VAL A 227 -5.51 -13.08 3.61
N ALA A 228 -6.66 -13.70 3.90
CA ALA A 228 -7.09 -13.97 5.27
C ALA A 228 -6.11 -14.86 6.06
N MET A 229 -5.34 -15.70 5.36
CA MET A 229 -4.40 -16.66 5.97
C MET A 229 -2.94 -16.18 5.93
N LEU A 230 -2.63 -15.00 5.35
CA LEU A 230 -1.25 -14.49 5.27
C LEU A 230 -0.63 -14.21 6.64
N SER A 231 -1.44 -13.81 7.62
CA SER A 231 -1.02 -13.51 8.99
C SER A 231 -1.02 -14.75 9.91
N ASP A 232 -1.49 -15.89 9.43
CA ASP A 232 -1.48 -17.13 10.20
C ASP A 232 -0.04 -17.67 10.34
N ILE A 233 0.33 -18.13 11.53
CA ILE A 233 1.70 -18.57 11.83
C ILE A 233 2.00 -19.91 11.14
N ASP A 234 1.02 -20.81 11.08
CA ASP A 234 1.20 -22.16 10.58
C ASP A 234 0.94 -22.22 9.07
N LEU A 235 -0.19 -21.63 8.64
CA LEU A 235 -0.63 -21.65 7.24
C LEU A 235 -0.01 -20.54 6.39
N GLY A 236 0.53 -19.48 7.02
CA GLY A 236 1.02 -18.30 6.30
C GLY A 236 2.19 -18.61 5.35
N ILE A 237 3.00 -19.63 5.65
CA ILE A 237 4.09 -20.09 4.78
C ILE A 237 3.52 -20.66 3.47
N GLU A 238 2.62 -21.64 3.56
CA GLU A 238 2.01 -22.27 2.38
C GLU A 238 1.22 -21.25 1.55
N VAL A 239 0.47 -20.37 2.23
CA VAL A 239 -0.35 -19.35 1.59
C VAL A 239 0.51 -18.29 0.89
N ARG A 240 1.64 -17.88 1.48
CA ARG A 240 2.60 -17.00 0.80
C ARG A 240 3.17 -17.66 -0.44
N LEU A 241 3.50 -18.96 -0.39
CA LEU A 241 3.98 -19.69 -1.55
C LEU A 241 2.94 -19.71 -2.68
N GLU A 242 1.69 -20.07 -2.38
CA GLU A 242 0.61 -20.06 -3.36
C GLU A 242 0.38 -18.66 -3.95
N THR A 243 0.39 -17.63 -3.09
CA THR A 243 0.21 -16.24 -3.47
C THR A 243 1.31 -15.77 -4.41
N ILE A 244 2.57 -16.03 -4.08
CA ILE A 244 3.72 -15.70 -4.92
C ILE A 244 3.61 -16.42 -6.26
N LYS A 245 3.22 -17.70 -6.30
CA LYS A 245 3.07 -18.44 -7.55
C LYS A 245 1.96 -17.89 -8.45
N LYS A 246 0.82 -17.48 -7.86
CA LYS A 246 -0.24 -16.79 -8.60
C LYS A 246 0.27 -15.48 -9.21
N ILE A 247 0.97 -14.68 -8.42
CA ILE A 247 1.58 -13.40 -8.87
C ILE A 247 2.62 -13.65 -9.97
N GLU A 248 3.54 -14.60 -9.77
CA GLU A 248 4.59 -15.01 -10.73
C GLU A 248 3.98 -15.30 -12.11
N SER A 249 2.89 -16.07 -12.12
CA SER A 249 2.19 -16.48 -13.35
C SER A 249 1.40 -15.38 -14.05
N LYS A 250 0.93 -14.36 -13.31
CA LYS A 250 0.03 -13.32 -13.84
C LYS A 250 0.74 -12.02 -14.18
N LEU A 251 1.85 -11.70 -13.51
CA LEU A 251 2.61 -10.47 -13.68
C LEU A 251 3.94 -10.68 -14.41
N ASP A 252 4.18 -11.88 -14.94
CA ASP A 252 5.41 -12.26 -15.65
C ASP A 252 6.67 -11.91 -14.85
N ILE A 253 6.68 -12.28 -13.57
CA ILE A 253 7.85 -12.14 -12.69
C ILE A 253 8.51 -13.52 -12.57
N PHE A 254 9.82 -13.61 -12.51
CA PHE A 254 10.57 -14.82 -12.23
C PHE A 254 11.27 -14.68 -10.89
N ILE A 255 11.22 -15.73 -10.07
CA ILE A 255 11.80 -15.74 -8.73
C ILE A 255 12.62 -17.04 -8.60
N TYR A 256 13.89 -16.91 -8.21
CA TYR A 256 14.74 -18.07 -7.97
C TYR A 256 14.29 -18.81 -6.70
N ASN A 257 14.52 -20.13 -6.65
CA ASN A 257 14.08 -20.97 -5.52
C ASN A 257 14.63 -20.49 -4.17
N HIS A 258 15.87 -19.99 -4.14
CA HIS A 258 16.46 -19.45 -2.92
C HIS A 258 15.71 -18.23 -2.40
N ASP A 259 15.44 -17.24 -3.27
CA ASP A 259 14.70 -16.04 -2.87
C ASP A 259 13.25 -16.36 -2.53
N LEU A 260 12.62 -17.30 -3.27
CA LEU A 260 11.27 -17.78 -2.97
C LEU A 260 11.18 -18.35 -1.56
N GLU A 261 12.17 -19.14 -1.13
CA GLU A 261 12.24 -19.68 0.22
C GLU A 261 12.31 -18.56 1.28
N ILE A 262 13.10 -17.51 1.03
CA ILE A 262 13.21 -16.36 1.92
C ILE A 262 11.87 -15.61 2.02
N LEU A 263 11.24 -15.30 0.88
CA LEU A 263 9.95 -14.60 0.82
C LEU A 263 8.85 -15.36 1.58
N VAL A 264 8.81 -16.69 1.43
CA VAL A 264 7.80 -17.54 2.06
C VAL A 264 8.01 -17.66 3.57
N LYS A 265 9.26 -17.74 4.03
CA LYS A 265 9.57 -17.85 5.46
C LYS A 265 9.50 -16.52 6.22
N ASN A 266 9.77 -15.40 5.54
CA ASN A 266 9.88 -14.09 6.18
C ASN A 266 8.78 -13.14 5.72
N PRO A 267 7.77 -12.84 6.57
CA PRO A 267 6.69 -11.90 6.23
C PRO A 267 7.18 -10.53 5.76
N ARG A 268 8.27 -10.00 6.36
CA ARG A 268 8.86 -8.71 5.96
C ARG A 268 9.48 -8.72 4.56
N ALA A 269 10.06 -9.84 4.17
CA ALA A 269 10.58 -10.01 2.81
C ALA A 269 9.41 -10.06 1.82
N PHE A 270 8.33 -10.77 2.18
CA PHE A 270 7.09 -10.79 1.42
C PHE A 270 6.46 -9.39 1.29
N ASP A 271 6.35 -8.62 2.37
CA ASP A 271 5.83 -7.25 2.37
C ASP A 271 6.64 -6.37 1.40
N SER A 272 7.97 -6.46 1.47
CA SER A 272 8.87 -5.76 0.55
C SER A 272 8.67 -6.17 -0.91
N PHE A 273 8.49 -7.47 -1.17
CA PHE A 273 8.15 -7.96 -2.51
C PHE A 273 6.80 -7.41 -3.02
N ILE A 274 5.77 -7.38 -2.18
CA ILE A 274 4.47 -6.79 -2.55
C ILE A 274 4.61 -5.30 -2.92
N LEU A 275 5.42 -4.53 -2.19
CA LEU A 275 5.73 -3.13 -2.54
C LEU A 275 6.46 -3.01 -3.88
N ALA A 276 7.36 -3.94 -4.20
CA ALA A 276 8.05 -3.95 -5.49
C ALA A 276 7.06 -4.12 -6.67
N LEU A 277 5.96 -4.86 -6.47
CA LEU A 277 4.91 -4.99 -7.48
C LEU A 277 4.24 -3.66 -7.80
N ALA A 278 4.03 -2.80 -6.79
CA ALA A 278 3.53 -1.45 -7.05
C ALA A 278 4.55 -0.62 -7.84
N GLY A 279 5.83 -0.78 -7.53
CA GLY A 279 6.92 -0.18 -8.31
C GLY A 279 6.94 -0.64 -9.77
N GLN A 280 6.72 -1.94 -10.02
CA GLN A 280 6.60 -2.49 -11.37
C GLN A 280 5.60 -1.68 -12.22
N ASN A 281 4.47 -1.33 -11.61
CA ASN A 281 3.41 -0.59 -12.28
C ASN A 281 3.78 0.88 -12.54
N VAL A 282 4.62 1.49 -11.70
CA VAL A 282 5.21 2.82 -12.00
C VAL A 282 5.98 2.77 -13.31
N LEU A 283 6.87 1.79 -13.45
CA LEU A 283 7.68 1.62 -14.67
C LEU A 283 6.86 1.26 -15.90
N GLN A 284 5.70 0.64 -15.72
CA GLN A 284 4.77 0.30 -16.79
C GLN A 284 3.71 1.38 -17.09
N GLY A 285 3.65 2.46 -16.29
CA GLY A 285 2.59 3.47 -16.40
C GLY A 285 1.19 2.95 -16.04
N LYS A 286 1.09 1.89 -15.23
CA LYS A 286 -0.16 1.22 -14.84
C LYS A 286 -0.56 1.56 -13.40
N ASN A 287 -0.58 2.85 -13.07
CA ASN A 287 -1.05 3.33 -11.77
C ASN A 287 -2.34 4.11 -11.93
N ARG A 288 -3.20 4.05 -10.91
CA ARG A 288 -4.38 4.92 -10.87
C ARG A 288 -3.96 6.37 -10.68
N GLU A 289 -4.57 7.27 -11.43
CA GLU A 289 -4.37 8.70 -11.26
C GLU A 289 -5.05 9.17 -9.98
N LEU A 290 -4.30 9.96 -9.21
CA LEU A 290 -4.79 10.59 -7.99
C LEU A 290 -5.27 12.01 -8.31
N PRO A 291 -6.43 12.44 -7.80
CA PRO A 291 -6.91 13.80 -7.99
C PRO A 291 -5.95 14.85 -7.43
N ASP A 292 -5.85 16.02 -8.06
CA ASP A 292 -4.90 17.08 -7.64
C ASP A 292 -5.02 17.49 -6.17
N TRP A 293 -6.24 17.49 -5.61
CA TRP A 293 -6.47 17.86 -4.21
C TRP A 293 -5.85 16.88 -3.20
N THR A 294 -5.40 15.69 -3.63
CA THR A 294 -4.64 14.75 -2.79
C THR A 294 -3.13 15.02 -2.81
N MET A 295 -2.68 16.06 -3.50
CA MET A 295 -1.27 16.46 -3.62
C MET A 295 -0.38 15.31 -4.14
N PRO A 296 -0.68 14.74 -5.32
CA PRO A 296 0.04 13.58 -5.85
C PRO A 296 1.55 13.79 -6.03
N GLN A 297 1.97 15.02 -6.37
CA GLN A 297 3.38 15.35 -6.55
C GLN A 297 4.18 15.34 -5.24
N GLU A 298 3.54 15.68 -4.12
CA GLU A 298 4.16 15.67 -2.80
C GLU A 298 4.11 14.29 -2.15
N THR A 299 2.96 13.62 -2.27
CA THR A 299 2.74 12.31 -1.65
C THR A 299 3.51 11.21 -2.38
N LYS A 300 3.63 11.32 -3.71
CA LYS A 300 4.14 10.25 -4.60
C LYS A 300 3.52 8.89 -4.29
N PHE A 301 2.25 8.91 -3.91
CA PHE A 301 1.52 7.72 -3.51
C PHE A 301 1.12 6.92 -4.73
N ILE A 302 1.46 5.64 -4.76
CA ILE A 302 1.22 4.77 -5.90
C ILE A 302 0.15 3.74 -5.58
N ILE A 303 -0.74 3.55 -6.55
CA ILE A 303 -1.82 2.58 -6.47
C ILE A 303 -1.77 1.79 -7.77
N PRO A 304 -1.24 0.55 -7.71
CA PRO A 304 -1.11 -0.25 -8.91
C PRO A 304 -2.49 -0.61 -9.44
N ASN A 305 -2.65 -0.53 -10.76
CA ASN A 305 -3.72 -1.19 -11.47
C ASN A 305 -3.18 -2.48 -12.11
N PHE A 306 -3.57 -3.64 -11.59
CA PHE A 306 -3.17 -4.95 -12.15
C PHE A 306 -4.15 -5.49 -13.20
N GLY A 307 -5.20 -4.72 -13.54
CA GLY A 307 -6.18 -5.01 -14.61
C GLY A 307 -5.97 -4.14 -15.84
#